data_AF-A0A2R4WYM2-F1
#
_entry.id   AF-A0A2R4WYM2-F1
#
_cell.length_a   1.000
_cell.length_b   1.000
_cell.length_c   1.000
_cell.angle_alpha   90.00
_cell.angle_beta   90.00
_cell.angle_gamma   90.00
#
_symmetry.space_group_name_H-M   'P 1'
#
loop_
_entity.id
_entity.type
_entity.pdbx_description
1 polymer ?
#
loop_
_entity_poly.entity_id
_entity_poly.type
_entity_poly.pdbx_seq_one_letter_code
_entity_poly.pdbx_strand_id
1 'polypeptide(L)'
;MKRERYLAAGVAGLCVLALVALLVVPGAIAEETEPSSYLSITEVGVDPVEASGNAATFSFPVAVSHGGGPAENVTARVRAIDDASGLIAAETTIAIDNVTGDRERTARPTLTVERSGDYTVTVVLYENGQRVGRESTQLRNVEGLSPSPIAFKRFDSGVQTIETSIGSTGGDRTSFDVGVRLWNTGTESAGDVSVELVARQSDSNVVADRTTVTVDTIDSGVAVRPTGRLEVPSGYAYRIDAIISHEGVVVSSATSVVDLDPERELSNDTTFEDVEFEAEEFVRDGGTDGSDEMIEETSTEEGPGFGVLAALAALLATAVAMRLRGDNR
;
A
#
# COMPACT_ATOMS: atom_id res chain seq x y z
N MET A 1 52.68 77.90 -15.39
CA MET A 1 53.44 76.80 -16.05
C MET A 1 54.13 75.79 -15.12
N LYS A 2 55.14 76.13 -14.28
CA LYS A 2 55.85 75.09 -13.48
C LYS A 2 54.94 74.41 -12.45
N ARG A 3 54.09 75.17 -11.74
CA ARG A 3 53.18 74.62 -10.70
C ARG A 3 52.09 73.70 -11.28
N GLU A 4 51.50 74.00 -12.45
CA GLU A 4 50.52 73.09 -13.08
C GLU A 4 51.15 71.74 -13.46
N ARG A 5 52.42 71.71 -13.88
CA ARG A 5 53.11 70.45 -14.21
C ARG A 5 53.30 69.56 -12.99
N TYR A 6 53.62 70.13 -11.81
CA TYR A 6 53.70 69.36 -10.56
C TYR A 6 52.33 68.87 -10.09
N LEU A 7 51.26 69.67 -10.25
CA LEU A 7 49.90 69.23 -9.97
C LEU A 7 49.44 68.11 -10.90
N ALA A 8 49.66 68.25 -12.22
CA ALA A 8 49.32 67.23 -13.20
C ALA A 8 50.10 65.92 -12.97
N ALA A 9 51.40 66.01 -12.65
CA ALA A 9 52.20 64.84 -12.30
C ALA A 9 51.75 64.19 -10.98
N GLY A 10 51.37 64.99 -9.98
CA GLY A 10 50.82 64.49 -8.72
C GLY A 10 49.48 63.77 -8.90
N VAL A 11 48.56 64.35 -9.68
CA VAL A 11 47.27 63.71 -10.03
C VAL A 11 47.49 62.44 -10.84
N ALA A 12 48.37 62.45 -11.85
CA ALA A 12 48.70 61.25 -12.62
C ALA A 12 49.30 60.14 -11.74
N GLY A 13 50.22 60.48 -10.83
CA GLY A 13 50.78 59.54 -9.86
C GLY A 13 49.73 58.96 -8.91
N LEU A 14 48.77 59.78 -8.46
CA LEU A 14 47.68 59.35 -7.58
C LEU A 14 46.68 58.45 -8.32
N CYS A 15 46.37 58.73 -9.59
CA CYS A 15 45.56 57.84 -10.45
C CYS A 15 46.25 56.48 -10.69
N VAL A 16 47.57 56.47 -10.93
CA VAL A 16 48.34 55.21 -11.06
C VAL A 16 48.34 54.44 -9.74
N LEU A 17 48.52 55.11 -8.60
CA LEU A 17 48.44 54.50 -7.27
C LEU A 17 47.05 53.90 -6.99
N ALA A 18 45.97 54.59 -7.39
CA ALA A 18 44.61 54.09 -7.25
C ALA A 18 44.36 52.84 -8.13
N LEU A 19 44.86 52.84 -9.38
CA LEU A 19 44.81 51.67 -10.26
C LEU A 19 45.60 50.48 -9.72
N VAL A 20 46.80 50.71 -9.19
CA VAL A 20 47.61 49.67 -8.55
C VAL A 20 46.94 49.16 -7.28
N ALA A 21 46.32 50.03 -6.47
CA ALA A 21 45.54 49.60 -5.32
C ALA A 21 44.35 48.71 -5.73
N LEU A 22 43.64 49.05 -6.81
CA LEU A 22 42.55 48.23 -7.36
C LEU A 22 43.02 46.85 -7.84
N LEU A 23 44.26 46.75 -8.35
CA LEU A 23 44.89 45.50 -8.81
C LEU A 23 45.48 44.65 -7.67
N VAL A 24 45.81 45.26 -6.53
CA VAL A 24 46.49 44.59 -5.39
C VAL A 24 45.51 44.18 -4.29
N VAL A 25 44.32 44.78 -4.21
CA VAL A 25 43.25 44.34 -3.29
C VAL A 25 42.61 43.05 -3.84
N PRO A 26 42.75 41.89 -3.17
CA PRO A 26 42.06 40.68 -3.57
C PRO A 26 40.54 40.88 -3.38
N GLY A 27 39.74 40.55 -4.39
CA GLY A 27 38.28 40.72 -4.38
C GLY A 27 37.74 42.02 -5.02
N ALA A 28 38.59 42.82 -5.70
CA ALA A 28 38.12 43.98 -6.48
C ALA A 28 37.65 43.63 -7.91
N ILE A 29 37.91 42.41 -8.38
CA ILE A 29 37.25 41.83 -9.56
C ILE A 29 35.91 41.26 -9.08
N ALA A 30 34.81 41.59 -9.76
CA ALA A 30 33.51 41.01 -9.47
C ALA A 30 33.59 39.48 -9.60
N GLU A 31 33.17 38.76 -8.56
CA GLU A 31 33.01 37.30 -8.64
C GLU A 31 32.05 36.99 -9.78
N GLU A 32 32.50 36.19 -10.75
CA GLU A 32 31.61 35.61 -11.76
C GLU A 32 30.61 34.74 -11.01
N THR A 33 29.41 35.26 -10.78
CA THR A 33 28.34 34.53 -10.10
C THR A 33 28.01 33.31 -10.96
N GLU A 34 28.40 32.13 -10.48
CA GLU A 34 28.03 30.88 -11.13
C GLU A 34 26.51 30.86 -11.31
N PRO A 35 26.01 30.49 -12.50
CA PRO A 35 24.57 30.48 -12.75
C PRO A 35 23.88 29.58 -11.73
N SER A 36 22.74 29.99 -11.21
CA SER A 36 21.96 29.14 -10.29
C SER A 36 21.59 27.82 -10.96
N SER A 37 21.71 26.72 -10.24
CA SER A 37 21.10 25.44 -10.60
C SER A 37 19.56 25.55 -10.53
N TYR A 38 18.91 24.74 -11.36
CA TYR A 38 17.48 24.49 -11.33
C TYR A 38 17.27 22.97 -11.29
N LEU A 39 16.47 22.52 -10.34
CA LEU A 39 16.11 21.12 -10.15
C LEU A 39 14.60 21.01 -9.96
N SER A 40 13.95 20.18 -10.76
CA SER A 40 12.54 19.81 -10.58
C SER A 40 12.34 18.31 -10.74
N ILE A 41 11.39 17.75 -9.99
CA ILE A 41 10.91 16.39 -10.22
C ILE A 41 9.99 16.44 -11.44
N THR A 42 10.32 15.72 -12.51
CA THR A 42 9.49 15.62 -13.73
C THR A 42 8.41 14.55 -13.56
N GLU A 43 8.76 13.43 -12.95
CA GLU A 43 7.92 12.23 -12.84
C GLU A 43 8.27 11.44 -11.58
N VAL A 44 7.26 10.80 -10.97
CA VAL A 44 7.41 9.79 -9.92
C VAL A 44 6.60 8.56 -10.33
N GLY A 45 7.30 7.52 -10.79
CA GLY A 45 6.72 6.21 -11.03
C GLY A 45 6.53 5.40 -9.73
N VAL A 46 5.78 4.30 -9.83
CA VAL A 46 5.60 3.31 -8.76
C VAL A 46 5.62 1.92 -9.39
N ASP A 47 6.65 1.14 -9.09
CA ASP A 47 6.81 -0.25 -9.55
C ASP A 47 6.75 -1.19 -8.33
N PRO A 48 5.84 -2.17 -8.24
CA PRO A 48 5.94 -3.22 -7.24
C PRO A 48 7.15 -4.12 -7.54
N VAL A 49 7.94 -4.42 -6.52
CA VAL A 49 9.14 -5.28 -6.63
C VAL A 49 8.88 -6.66 -6.05
N GLU A 50 8.30 -6.70 -4.85
CA GLU A 50 8.04 -7.94 -4.11
C GLU A 50 6.84 -7.72 -3.18
N ALA A 51 6.03 -8.75 -2.97
CA ALA A 51 5.00 -8.78 -1.93
C ALA A 51 5.15 -10.06 -1.11
N SER A 52 5.19 -9.93 0.22
CA SER A 52 5.16 -11.03 1.18
C SER A 52 3.76 -11.15 1.81
N GLY A 53 3.57 -12.07 2.75
CA GLY A 53 2.28 -12.21 3.45
C GLY A 53 1.81 -10.95 4.18
N ASN A 54 2.74 -10.08 4.63
CA ASN A 54 2.44 -8.92 5.48
C ASN A 54 3.04 -7.59 4.99
N ALA A 55 3.95 -7.61 4.01
CA ALA A 55 4.65 -6.41 3.54
C ALA A 55 4.76 -6.37 2.01
N ALA A 56 4.92 -5.18 1.44
CA ALA A 56 5.15 -4.97 0.03
C ALA A 56 6.30 -3.97 -0.18
N THR A 57 7.20 -4.31 -1.10
CA THR A 57 8.35 -3.49 -1.48
C THR A 57 8.10 -2.87 -2.84
N PHE A 58 8.23 -1.55 -2.91
CA PHE A 58 8.04 -0.76 -4.11
C PHE A 58 9.34 -0.05 -4.50
N SER A 59 9.59 0.08 -5.80
CA SER A 59 10.58 0.97 -6.40
C SER A 59 9.88 2.23 -6.87
N PHE A 60 10.49 3.39 -6.63
CA PHE A 60 9.97 4.69 -7.06
C PHE A 60 10.93 5.33 -8.06
N PRO A 61 10.76 5.14 -9.37
CA PRO A 61 11.52 5.88 -10.37
C PRO A 61 11.22 7.38 -10.24
N VAL A 62 12.19 8.16 -9.75
CA VAL A 62 12.09 9.63 -9.64
C VAL A 62 12.91 10.23 -10.77
N ALA A 63 12.26 10.82 -11.76
CA ALA A 63 12.90 11.58 -12.81
C ALA A 63 13.10 13.03 -12.35
N VAL A 64 14.33 13.53 -12.48
CA VAL A 64 14.76 14.86 -12.05
C VAL A 64 15.39 15.58 -13.23
N SER A 65 14.71 16.60 -13.75
CA SER A 65 15.29 17.49 -14.75
C SER A 65 16.18 18.53 -14.06
N HIS A 66 17.37 18.72 -14.60
CA HIS A 66 18.36 19.69 -14.17
C HIS A 66 18.64 20.70 -15.30
N GLY A 67 18.84 21.97 -14.95
CA GLY A 67 19.33 22.99 -15.88
C GLY A 67 20.03 24.14 -15.16
N GLY A 68 20.72 24.99 -15.92
CA GLY A 68 21.50 26.09 -15.36
C GLY A 68 22.91 25.66 -14.90
N GLY A 69 23.38 26.21 -13.77
CA GLY A 69 24.70 25.86 -13.21
C GLY A 69 24.75 24.49 -12.56
N PRO A 70 25.91 24.09 -12.01
CA PRO A 70 26.08 22.76 -11.41
C PRO A 70 25.26 22.60 -10.13
N ALA A 71 24.52 21.50 -10.02
CA ALA A 71 23.86 21.08 -8.79
C ALA A 71 24.70 20.05 -8.03
N GLU A 72 24.86 20.25 -6.72
CA GLU A 72 25.72 19.43 -5.86
C GLU A 72 24.97 18.73 -4.73
N ASN A 73 25.48 17.55 -4.34
CA ASN A 73 24.95 16.74 -3.24
C ASN A 73 23.43 16.49 -3.37
N VAL A 74 22.97 16.23 -4.59
CA VAL A 74 21.55 16.04 -4.89
C VAL A 74 21.07 14.72 -4.28
N THR A 75 20.03 14.76 -3.47
CA THR A 75 19.45 13.59 -2.81
C THR A 75 17.92 13.61 -2.92
N ALA A 76 17.31 12.44 -3.13
CA ALA A 76 15.87 12.27 -3.07
C ALA A 76 15.50 11.45 -1.84
N ARG A 77 14.54 11.96 -1.07
CA ARG A 77 13.96 11.28 0.09
C ARG A 77 12.53 10.88 -0.19
N VAL A 78 12.22 9.61 -0.03
CA VAL A 78 10.87 9.06 -0.21
C VAL A 78 10.31 8.64 1.14
N ARG A 79 9.07 9.01 1.42
CA ARG A 79 8.35 8.74 2.67
C ARG A 79 6.99 8.15 2.36
N ALA A 80 6.67 6.98 2.91
CA ALA A 80 5.30 6.51 3.00
C ALA A 80 4.67 7.02 4.29
N ILE A 81 3.54 7.72 4.17
CA ILE A 81 2.69 8.12 5.29
C ILE A 81 1.47 7.20 5.24
N ASP A 82 1.19 6.49 6.33
CA ASP A 82 0.00 5.66 6.46
C ASP A 82 -1.25 6.54 6.52
N ASP A 83 -2.20 6.33 5.60
CA ASP A 83 -3.35 7.21 5.43
C ASP A 83 -4.37 7.08 6.58
N ALA A 84 -4.35 5.98 7.33
CA ALA A 84 -5.25 5.74 8.46
C ALA A 84 -4.79 6.43 9.76
N SER A 85 -3.48 6.43 10.04
CA SER A 85 -2.87 6.99 11.25
C SER A 85 -2.23 8.37 11.05
N GLY A 86 -1.91 8.73 9.81
CA GLY A 86 -1.15 9.93 9.46
C GLY A 86 0.34 9.87 9.87
N LEU A 87 0.84 8.70 10.27
CA LEU A 87 2.22 8.50 10.72
C LEU A 87 3.13 8.10 9.54
N ILE A 88 4.43 8.40 9.67
CA ILE A 88 5.43 7.89 8.70
C ILE A 88 5.61 6.40 8.96
N ALA A 89 5.14 5.56 8.02
CA ALA A 89 5.31 4.11 8.08
C ALA A 89 6.71 3.69 7.64
N ALA A 90 7.27 4.34 6.61
CA ALA A 90 8.60 4.06 6.10
C ALA A 90 9.26 5.31 5.48
N GLU A 91 10.59 5.41 5.56
CA GLU A 91 11.40 6.45 4.90
C GLU A 91 12.68 5.85 4.31
N THR A 92 13.06 6.31 3.11
CA THR A 92 14.35 6.01 2.47
C THR A 92 14.94 7.29 1.86
N THR A 93 16.26 7.37 1.73
CA THR A 93 16.96 8.49 1.07
C THR A 93 18.06 7.93 0.17
N ILE A 94 18.13 8.44 -1.06
CA ILE A 94 19.10 8.03 -2.07
C ILE A 94 19.85 9.25 -2.63
N ALA A 95 21.13 9.06 -2.97
CA ALA A 95 21.91 10.06 -3.71
C ALA A 95 21.61 9.98 -5.22
N ILE A 96 21.53 11.15 -5.85
CA ILE A 96 21.48 11.35 -7.31
C ILE A 96 22.85 11.84 -7.85
N ASP A 97 23.78 12.10 -6.93
CA ASP A 97 25.10 12.71 -7.14
C ASP A 97 25.03 14.11 -7.77
N ASN A 98 26.19 14.65 -8.17
CA ASN A 98 26.28 15.97 -8.78
C ASN A 98 25.75 15.94 -10.23
N VAL A 99 24.95 16.95 -10.60
CA VAL A 99 24.33 17.07 -11.92
C VAL A 99 24.77 18.39 -12.58
N THR A 100 25.10 18.36 -13.88
CA THR A 100 25.69 19.51 -14.57
C THR A 100 25.12 19.67 -15.98
N GLY A 101 24.83 20.91 -16.40
CA GLY A 101 24.21 21.20 -17.70
C GLY A 101 22.80 20.60 -17.87
N ASP A 102 22.14 20.95 -18.96
CA ASP A 102 20.72 20.64 -19.16
C ASP A 102 20.51 19.15 -19.47
N ARG A 103 20.00 18.39 -18.50
CA ARG A 103 19.78 16.94 -18.62
C ARG A 103 18.75 16.43 -17.61
N GLU A 104 18.25 15.22 -17.83
CA GLU A 104 17.49 14.48 -16.82
C GLU A 104 18.35 13.40 -16.14
N ARG A 105 18.05 13.12 -14.87
CA ARG A 105 18.57 11.99 -14.09
C ARG A 105 17.43 11.22 -13.45
N THR A 106 17.51 9.90 -13.44
CA THR A 106 16.52 9.04 -12.77
C THR A 106 17.15 8.31 -11.60
N ALA A 107 16.57 8.46 -10.40
CA ALA A 107 16.89 7.64 -9.24
C ALA A 107 15.81 6.57 -9.04
N ARG A 108 16.15 5.43 -8.43
CA ARG A 108 15.21 4.32 -8.14
C ARG A 108 15.31 3.86 -6.68
N PRO A 109 14.98 4.72 -5.70
CA PRO A 109 14.86 4.32 -4.30
C PRO A 109 13.79 3.24 -4.12
N THR A 110 14.06 2.26 -3.27
CA THR A 110 13.09 1.24 -2.83
C THR A 110 12.61 1.51 -1.41
N LEU A 111 11.35 1.18 -1.15
CA LEU A 111 10.68 1.35 0.14
C LEU A 111 9.75 0.16 0.41
N THR A 112 9.81 -0.39 1.63
CA THR A 112 8.92 -1.47 2.08
C THR A 112 7.89 -0.90 3.06
N VAL A 113 6.63 -1.28 2.88
CA VAL A 113 5.49 -0.91 3.73
C VAL A 113 4.70 -2.16 4.12
N GLU A 114 3.83 -2.06 5.12
CA GLU A 114 2.90 -3.15 5.45
C GLU A 114 1.83 -3.28 4.35
N ARG A 115 1.26 -4.47 4.16
CA ARG A 115 0.23 -4.69 3.13
C ARG A 115 -1.17 -4.24 3.54
N SER A 116 -1.46 -4.18 4.83
CA SER A 116 -2.79 -3.83 5.35
C SER A 116 -3.14 -2.33 5.29
N GLY A 117 -2.22 -1.49 4.79
CA GLY A 117 -2.39 -0.03 4.75
C GLY A 117 -2.50 0.53 3.33
N ASP A 118 -3.08 1.72 3.24
CA ASP A 118 -2.97 2.64 2.11
C ASP A 118 -2.00 3.77 2.50
N TYR A 119 -1.23 4.28 1.53
CA TYR A 119 -0.14 5.21 1.81
C TYR A 119 -0.05 6.39 0.84
N THR A 120 -0.09 7.60 1.39
CA THR A 120 0.41 8.79 0.70
C THR A 120 1.94 8.78 0.70
N VAL A 121 2.53 8.55 -0.47
CA VAL A 121 3.98 8.61 -0.67
C VAL A 121 4.40 10.02 -1.06
N THR A 122 5.30 10.61 -0.30
CA THR A 122 5.92 11.90 -0.60
C THR A 122 7.37 11.71 -1.04
N VAL A 123 7.72 12.26 -2.20
CA VAL A 123 9.11 12.45 -2.64
C VAL A 123 9.53 13.87 -2.34
N VAL A 124 10.71 14.07 -1.75
CA VAL A 124 11.31 15.37 -1.48
C VAL A 124 12.72 15.40 -2.07
N LEU A 125 12.96 16.36 -2.97
CA LEU A 125 14.26 16.56 -3.59
C LEU A 125 15.06 17.60 -2.82
N TYR A 126 16.33 17.30 -2.58
CA TYR A 126 17.28 18.13 -1.85
C TYR A 126 18.53 18.40 -2.69
N GLU A 127 19.07 19.59 -2.54
CA GLU A 127 20.36 20.03 -3.06
C GLU A 127 21.13 20.66 -1.90
N ASN A 128 22.36 20.23 -1.63
CA ASN A 128 23.14 20.70 -0.47
C ASN A 128 22.37 20.72 0.88
N GLY A 129 21.42 19.78 1.06
CA GLY A 129 20.55 19.69 2.24
C GLY A 129 19.37 20.68 2.27
N GLN A 130 19.26 21.60 1.31
CA GLN A 130 18.09 22.47 1.14
C GLN A 130 17.04 21.79 0.27
N ARG A 131 15.76 21.91 0.63
CA ARG A 131 14.65 21.33 -0.14
C ARG A 131 14.37 22.18 -1.38
N VAL A 132 14.53 21.58 -2.56
CA VAL A 132 14.30 22.23 -3.87
C VAL A 132 13.04 21.73 -4.56
N GLY A 133 12.58 20.51 -4.28
CA GLY A 133 11.36 19.93 -4.88
C GLY A 133 10.51 19.11 -3.90
N ARG A 134 9.25 18.88 -4.25
CA ARG A 134 8.39 17.86 -3.62
C ARG A 134 7.33 17.41 -4.59
N GLU A 135 7.14 16.11 -4.70
CA GLU A 135 5.98 15.49 -5.34
C GLU A 135 5.29 14.50 -4.40
N SER A 136 4.07 14.08 -4.73
CA SER A 136 3.32 13.11 -3.92
C SER A 136 2.43 12.22 -4.77
N THR A 137 2.40 10.92 -4.45
CA THR A 137 1.60 9.88 -5.10
C THR A 137 0.92 9.01 -4.04
N GLN A 138 0.02 8.10 -4.43
CA GLN A 138 -0.74 7.25 -3.51
C GLN A 138 -0.57 5.78 -3.85
N LEU A 139 -0.22 4.96 -2.85
CA LEU A 139 -0.36 3.51 -2.88
C LEU A 139 -1.74 3.19 -2.29
N ARG A 140 -2.58 2.48 -3.05
CA ARG A 140 -3.93 2.09 -2.62
C ARG A 140 -4.17 0.62 -2.90
N ASN A 141 -4.94 -0.04 -2.04
CA ASN A 141 -5.22 -1.47 -2.07
C ASN A 141 -3.91 -2.30 -2.09
N VAL A 142 -2.96 -1.97 -1.21
CA VAL A 142 -1.71 -2.72 -1.08
C VAL A 142 -1.98 -4.16 -0.61
N GLU A 143 -3.08 -4.38 0.12
CA GLU A 143 -3.55 -5.70 0.54
C GLU A 143 -3.90 -6.58 -0.66
N GLY A 144 -4.43 -5.98 -1.74
CA GLY A 144 -4.75 -6.67 -3.00
C GLY A 144 -3.55 -7.17 -3.80
N LEU A 145 -2.31 -6.80 -3.45
CA LEU A 145 -1.11 -7.34 -4.10
C LEU A 145 -0.87 -8.80 -3.67
N SER A 146 -1.05 -9.75 -4.59
CA SER A 146 -0.78 -11.16 -4.32
C SER A 146 0.72 -11.38 -4.02
N PRO A 147 1.08 -12.10 -2.94
CA PRO A 147 2.47 -12.42 -2.60
C PRO A 147 3.06 -13.55 -3.47
N SER A 148 2.31 -14.07 -4.42
CA SER A 148 2.76 -15.08 -5.38
C SER A 148 1.93 -14.99 -6.66
N PRO A 149 2.51 -15.31 -7.84
CA PRO A 149 1.74 -15.52 -9.05
C PRO A 149 0.91 -16.82 -9.05
N ILE A 150 1.04 -17.67 -8.02
CA ILE A 150 0.27 -18.93 -7.93
C ILE A 150 -1.11 -18.66 -7.33
N ALA A 151 -2.14 -18.95 -8.11
CA ALA A 151 -3.54 -18.81 -7.71
C ALA A 151 -4.34 -20.10 -7.97
N PHE A 152 -5.50 -20.22 -7.32
CA PHE A 152 -6.51 -21.20 -7.70
C PHE A 152 -7.09 -20.85 -9.07
N LYS A 153 -7.16 -21.83 -9.98
CA LYS A 153 -7.84 -21.64 -11.25
C LYS A 153 -9.36 -21.73 -11.04
N ARG A 154 -10.04 -20.63 -11.32
CA ARG A 154 -11.50 -20.55 -11.46
C ARG A 154 -11.86 -20.63 -12.95
N PHE A 155 -13.05 -21.14 -13.25
CA PHE A 155 -13.55 -21.31 -14.62
C PHE A 155 -15.00 -20.84 -14.66
N ASP A 156 -15.34 -20.03 -15.67
CA ASP A 156 -16.73 -19.60 -15.90
C ASP A 156 -17.62 -20.77 -16.38
N SER A 157 -17.02 -21.86 -16.85
CA SER A 157 -17.69 -23.05 -17.38
C SER A 157 -18.16 -24.06 -16.32
N GLY A 158 -18.41 -23.62 -15.08
CA GLY A 158 -18.86 -24.48 -13.97
C GLY A 158 -17.88 -25.54 -13.47
N VAL A 159 -16.63 -25.51 -13.97
CA VAL A 159 -15.58 -26.47 -13.59
C VAL A 159 -15.03 -26.10 -12.20
N GLN A 160 -15.24 -26.98 -11.22
CA GLN A 160 -14.88 -26.71 -9.83
C GLN A 160 -13.35 -26.57 -9.65
N THR A 161 -12.94 -25.65 -8.78
CA THR A 161 -11.53 -25.45 -8.39
C THR A 161 -10.99 -26.63 -7.58
N ILE A 162 -11.83 -27.21 -6.72
CA ILE A 162 -11.55 -28.42 -5.93
C ILE A 162 -12.48 -29.52 -6.45
N GLU A 163 -11.93 -30.66 -6.83
CA GLU A 163 -12.66 -31.84 -7.27
C GLU A 163 -12.39 -33.00 -6.33
N THR A 164 -13.44 -33.74 -5.96
CA THR A 164 -13.33 -34.95 -5.15
C THR A 164 -13.72 -36.17 -5.98
N SER A 165 -12.91 -37.22 -5.93
CA SER A 165 -13.21 -38.54 -6.50
C SER A 165 -13.15 -39.60 -5.41
N ILE A 166 -14.26 -40.27 -5.14
CA ILE A 166 -14.31 -41.37 -4.18
C ILE A 166 -13.52 -42.56 -4.75
N GLY A 167 -12.52 -43.02 -3.99
CA GLY A 167 -11.64 -44.12 -4.42
C GLY A 167 -12.12 -45.48 -3.90
N SER A 168 -12.35 -45.58 -2.59
CA SER A 168 -12.86 -46.80 -1.95
C SER A 168 -13.57 -46.50 -0.64
N THR A 169 -14.72 -47.13 -0.44
CA THR A 169 -15.42 -47.22 0.85
C THR A 169 -15.09 -48.57 1.50
N GLY A 170 -14.73 -48.59 2.78
CA GLY A 170 -14.24 -49.80 3.44
C GLY A 170 -14.38 -49.74 4.96
N GLY A 171 -15.34 -50.51 5.50
CA GLY A 171 -15.71 -50.42 6.91
C GLY A 171 -16.20 -49.01 7.25
N ASP A 172 -15.81 -48.51 8.42
CA ASP A 172 -16.27 -47.23 8.97
C ASP A 172 -15.56 -46.00 8.35
N ARG A 173 -14.76 -46.18 7.28
CA ARG A 173 -13.99 -45.11 6.64
C ARG A 173 -14.17 -45.07 5.12
N THR A 174 -14.07 -43.87 4.57
CA THR A 174 -14.13 -43.56 3.14
C THR A 174 -12.85 -42.86 2.74
N SER A 175 -12.17 -43.38 1.70
CA SER A 175 -11.01 -42.74 1.10
C SER A 175 -11.35 -42.14 -0.25
N PHE A 176 -10.90 -40.89 -0.45
CA PHE A 176 -11.14 -40.12 -1.66
C PHE A 176 -9.91 -39.31 -2.04
N ASP A 177 -9.74 -39.12 -3.35
CA ASP A 177 -8.68 -38.30 -3.92
C ASP A 177 -9.25 -36.90 -4.20
N VAL A 178 -8.61 -35.88 -3.64
CA VAL A 178 -8.93 -34.46 -3.81
C VAL A 178 -7.93 -33.84 -4.78
N GLY A 179 -8.42 -33.39 -5.94
CA GLY A 179 -7.64 -32.63 -6.92
C GLY A 179 -7.93 -31.14 -6.81
N VAL A 180 -6.88 -30.33 -6.80
CA VAL A 180 -6.98 -28.86 -6.77
C VAL A 180 -6.39 -28.29 -8.05
N ARG A 181 -7.08 -27.39 -8.72
CA ARG A 181 -6.56 -26.71 -9.91
C ARG A 181 -5.82 -25.42 -9.55
N LEU A 182 -4.53 -25.38 -9.86
CA LEU A 182 -3.66 -24.21 -9.72
C LEU A 182 -3.33 -23.60 -11.07
N TRP A 183 -2.97 -22.32 -11.09
CA TRP A 183 -2.43 -21.62 -12.26
C TRP A 183 -1.38 -20.60 -11.79
N ASN A 184 -0.21 -20.63 -12.42
CA ASN A 184 0.75 -19.53 -12.39
C ASN A 184 0.31 -18.39 -13.33
N THR A 185 -0.19 -17.29 -12.77
CA THR A 185 -0.62 -16.09 -13.52
C THR A 185 0.53 -15.13 -13.85
N GLY A 186 1.75 -15.44 -13.41
CA GLY A 186 2.95 -14.66 -13.66
C GLY A 186 3.54 -14.90 -15.05
N THR A 187 4.59 -14.15 -15.39
CA THR A 187 5.30 -14.26 -16.66
C THR A 187 6.45 -15.26 -16.64
N GLU A 188 6.88 -15.70 -15.45
CA GLU A 188 8.00 -16.62 -15.22
C GLU A 188 7.52 -17.90 -14.52
N SER A 189 8.25 -19.01 -14.65
CA SER A 189 7.92 -20.26 -13.92
C SER A 189 8.17 -20.09 -12.42
N ALA A 190 7.28 -20.64 -11.59
CA ALA A 190 7.33 -20.52 -10.13
C ALA A 190 7.40 -21.91 -9.47
N GLY A 191 8.22 -22.04 -8.42
CA GLY A 191 8.50 -23.31 -7.72
C GLY A 191 8.03 -23.31 -6.28
N ASP A 192 8.46 -24.30 -5.50
CA ASP A 192 8.24 -24.41 -4.05
C ASP A 192 6.78 -24.19 -3.62
N VAL A 193 5.85 -24.71 -4.42
CA VAL A 193 4.41 -24.67 -4.16
C VAL A 193 4.01 -25.86 -3.31
N SER A 194 3.23 -25.61 -2.27
CA SER A 194 2.58 -26.64 -1.47
C SER A 194 1.09 -26.37 -1.34
N VAL A 195 0.30 -27.45 -1.39
CA VAL A 195 -1.14 -27.42 -1.14
C VAL A 195 -1.43 -28.28 0.07
N GLU A 196 -1.83 -27.67 1.19
CA GLU A 196 -2.44 -28.40 2.29
C GLU A 196 -3.92 -28.62 2.00
N LEU A 197 -4.39 -29.86 2.19
CA LEU A 197 -5.77 -30.29 2.01
C LEU A 197 -6.26 -30.79 3.36
N VAL A 198 -7.34 -30.21 3.88
CA VAL A 198 -7.87 -30.50 5.22
C VAL A 198 -9.34 -30.88 5.11
N ALA A 199 -9.70 -32.09 5.55
CA ALA A 199 -11.09 -32.48 5.72
C ALA A 199 -11.57 -32.18 7.15
N ARG A 200 -12.65 -31.41 7.27
CA ARG A 200 -13.34 -31.16 8.55
C ARG A 200 -14.75 -31.69 8.50
N GLN A 201 -15.16 -32.42 9.53
CA GLN A 201 -16.53 -32.89 9.68
C GLN A 201 -17.44 -31.67 9.87
N SER A 202 -18.47 -31.51 9.04
CA SER A 202 -19.17 -30.24 8.87
C SER A 202 -19.90 -29.74 10.12
N ASP A 203 -20.46 -30.65 10.93
CA ASP A 203 -21.29 -30.30 12.09
C ASP A 203 -20.45 -29.89 13.32
N SER A 204 -19.27 -30.48 13.49
CA SER A 204 -18.38 -30.27 14.64
C SER A 204 -17.14 -29.43 14.33
N ASN A 205 -16.86 -29.17 13.05
CA ASN A 205 -15.66 -28.49 12.54
C ASN A 205 -14.32 -29.18 12.90
N VAL A 206 -14.38 -30.41 13.42
CA VAL A 206 -13.23 -31.24 13.79
C VAL A 206 -12.50 -31.70 12.53
N VAL A 207 -11.17 -31.54 12.50
CA VAL A 207 -10.32 -32.09 11.44
C VAL A 207 -10.35 -33.60 11.51
N ALA A 208 -10.87 -34.25 10.47
CA ALA A 208 -10.93 -35.70 10.34
C ALA A 208 -9.67 -36.27 9.69
N ASP A 209 -9.07 -35.53 8.75
CA ASP A 209 -7.81 -35.86 8.11
C ASP A 209 -7.14 -34.63 7.47
N ARG A 210 -5.84 -34.69 7.19
CA ARG A 210 -5.12 -33.71 6.37
C ARG A 210 -3.98 -34.33 5.57
N THR A 211 -3.66 -33.76 4.42
CA THR A 211 -2.50 -34.14 3.61
C THR A 211 -1.87 -32.91 2.94
N THR A 212 -0.59 -32.99 2.58
CA THR A 212 0.12 -31.91 1.88
C THR A 212 0.72 -32.45 0.59
N VAL A 213 0.49 -31.75 -0.52
CA VAL A 213 1.03 -32.09 -1.84
C VAL A 213 1.96 -30.97 -2.29
N THR A 214 3.21 -31.30 -2.64
CA THR A 214 4.18 -30.35 -3.21
C THR A 214 4.14 -30.37 -4.74
N VAL A 215 4.43 -29.24 -5.37
CA VAL A 215 4.59 -29.09 -6.81
C VAL A 215 5.89 -28.34 -7.07
N ASP A 216 6.87 -29.02 -7.68
CA ASP A 216 8.24 -28.53 -7.80
C ASP A 216 8.35 -27.29 -8.69
N THR A 217 7.57 -27.22 -9.77
CA THR A 217 7.53 -26.08 -10.70
C THR A 217 6.19 -26.02 -11.43
N ILE A 218 5.65 -24.81 -11.59
CA ILE A 218 4.49 -24.49 -12.44
C ILE A 218 4.94 -23.44 -13.45
N ASP A 219 4.94 -23.80 -14.73
CA ASP A 219 5.36 -22.88 -15.79
C ASP A 219 4.42 -21.69 -15.96
N SER A 220 4.99 -20.58 -16.42
CA SER A 220 4.27 -19.35 -16.80
C SER A 220 3.05 -19.66 -17.68
N GLY A 221 1.87 -19.18 -17.26
CA GLY A 221 0.61 -19.41 -17.97
C GLY A 221 0.03 -20.83 -17.90
N VAL A 222 0.71 -21.78 -17.25
CA VAL A 222 0.28 -23.19 -17.17
C VAL A 222 -0.60 -23.43 -15.95
N ALA A 223 -1.59 -24.31 -16.12
CA ALA A 223 -2.44 -24.81 -15.05
C ALA A 223 -2.13 -26.28 -14.74
N VAL A 224 -2.05 -26.62 -13.46
CA VAL A 224 -1.74 -27.96 -12.95
C VAL A 224 -2.80 -28.45 -11.98
N ARG A 225 -2.83 -29.76 -11.70
CA ARG A 225 -3.79 -30.40 -10.79
C ARG A 225 -3.10 -31.31 -9.76
N PRO A 226 -2.38 -30.76 -8.76
CA PRO A 226 -1.98 -31.54 -7.59
C PRO A 226 -3.19 -32.29 -7.01
N THR A 227 -2.96 -33.55 -6.67
CA THR A 227 -4.01 -34.45 -6.16
C THR A 227 -3.47 -35.15 -4.91
N GLY A 228 -4.19 -35.03 -3.81
CA GLY A 228 -3.86 -35.67 -2.54
C GLY A 228 -4.98 -36.59 -2.07
N ARG A 229 -4.65 -37.61 -1.29
CA ARG A 229 -5.62 -38.56 -0.73
C ARG A 229 -5.98 -38.18 0.69
N LEU A 230 -7.27 -38.24 1.01
CA LEU A 230 -7.80 -38.12 2.36
C LEU A 230 -8.58 -39.40 2.73
N GLU A 231 -8.62 -39.71 4.02
CA GLU A 231 -9.35 -40.86 4.57
C GLU A 231 -10.12 -40.45 5.83
N VAL A 232 -11.45 -40.37 5.74
CA VAL A 232 -12.33 -39.86 6.80
C VAL A 232 -13.33 -40.92 7.26
N PRO A 233 -13.95 -40.79 8.45
CA PRO A 233 -15.11 -41.60 8.82
C PRO A 233 -16.26 -41.51 7.80
N SER A 234 -16.90 -42.63 7.49
CA SER A 234 -18.07 -42.68 6.59
C SER A 234 -19.33 -42.12 7.28
N GLY A 235 -20.33 -41.68 6.51
CA GLY A 235 -21.64 -41.29 7.05
C GLY A 235 -21.75 -39.86 7.55
N TYR A 236 -20.93 -38.94 7.04
CA TYR A 236 -20.96 -37.52 7.41
C TYR A 236 -20.69 -36.62 6.20
N ALA A 237 -21.15 -35.36 6.29
CA ALA A 237 -20.69 -34.30 5.42
C ALA A 237 -19.33 -33.76 5.88
N TYR A 238 -18.48 -33.41 4.92
CA TYR A 238 -17.16 -32.85 5.14
C TYR A 238 -16.97 -31.55 4.35
N ARG A 239 -16.39 -30.56 5.01
CA ARG A 239 -15.81 -29.38 4.38
C ARG A 239 -14.34 -29.66 4.06
N ILE A 240 -13.96 -29.47 2.80
CA ILE A 240 -12.61 -29.65 2.29
C ILE A 240 -12.01 -28.26 2.10
N ASP A 241 -11.09 -27.89 2.99
CA ASP A 241 -10.34 -26.64 2.91
C ASP A 241 -9.00 -26.93 2.19
N ALA A 242 -8.70 -26.22 1.10
CA ALA A 242 -7.44 -26.26 0.38
C ALA A 242 -6.67 -24.95 0.60
N ILE A 243 -5.40 -25.03 0.98
CA ILE A 243 -4.56 -23.88 1.33
C ILE A 243 -3.28 -23.94 0.49
N ILE A 244 -3.05 -22.91 -0.34
CA ILE A 244 -1.82 -22.79 -1.12
C ILE A 244 -0.79 -22.02 -0.29
N SER A 245 0.41 -22.58 -0.16
CA SER A 245 1.59 -21.83 0.26
C SER A 245 2.67 -21.86 -0.82
N HIS A 246 3.29 -20.71 -1.09
CA HIS A 246 4.41 -20.52 -2.00
C HIS A 246 5.57 -19.95 -1.18
N GLU A 247 6.75 -20.57 -1.26
CA GLU A 247 7.95 -20.13 -0.49
C GLU A 247 7.69 -20.00 1.03
N GLY A 248 6.76 -20.81 1.57
CA GLY A 248 6.36 -20.79 2.98
C GLY A 248 5.34 -19.72 3.38
N VAL A 249 4.92 -18.85 2.45
CA VAL A 249 3.85 -17.86 2.67
C VAL A 249 2.51 -18.44 2.23
N VAL A 250 1.46 -18.36 3.06
CA VAL A 250 0.09 -18.69 2.64
C VAL A 250 -0.40 -17.61 1.68
N VAL A 251 -0.77 -18.00 0.46
CA VAL A 251 -1.11 -17.05 -0.62
C VAL A 251 -2.59 -17.05 -0.99
N SER A 252 -3.28 -18.18 -0.77
CA SER A 252 -4.72 -18.27 -1.02
C SER A 252 -5.33 -19.50 -0.34
N SER A 253 -6.64 -19.47 -0.10
CA SER A 253 -7.44 -20.63 0.29
C SER A 253 -8.70 -20.77 -0.56
N ALA A 254 -9.15 -22.01 -0.74
CA ALA A 254 -10.43 -22.35 -1.36
C ALA A 254 -11.10 -23.45 -0.55
N THR A 255 -12.43 -23.50 -0.59
CA THR A 255 -13.22 -24.45 0.19
C THR A 255 -14.27 -25.10 -0.70
N SER A 256 -14.50 -26.39 -0.49
CA SER A 256 -15.58 -27.16 -1.10
C SER A 256 -16.27 -28.03 -0.03
N VAL A 257 -17.43 -28.59 -0.36
CA VAL A 257 -18.17 -29.51 0.52
C VAL A 257 -18.39 -30.82 -0.22
N VAL A 258 -18.17 -31.93 0.47
CA VAL A 258 -18.52 -33.27 0.00
C VAL A 258 -19.45 -33.91 1.03
N ASP A 259 -20.62 -34.37 0.59
CA ASP A 259 -21.48 -35.18 1.44
C ASP A 259 -21.12 -36.66 1.23
N LEU A 260 -20.72 -37.32 2.32
CA LEU A 260 -20.44 -38.77 2.38
C LEU A 260 -21.45 -39.48 3.29
N ASP A 261 -22.58 -38.82 3.59
CA ASP A 261 -23.78 -39.41 4.18
C ASP A 261 -24.66 -40.05 3.09
N PRO A 262 -24.75 -41.39 3.01
CA PRO A 262 -25.59 -42.07 2.02
C PRO A 262 -27.09 -42.04 2.36
N GLU A 263 -27.48 -41.55 3.54
CA GLU A 263 -28.88 -41.50 3.99
C GLU A 263 -29.57 -40.15 3.70
N ARG A 264 -28.83 -39.14 3.20
CA ARG A 264 -29.43 -37.90 2.68
C ARG A 264 -29.81 -38.02 1.20
N GLU A 265 -31.06 -37.69 0.90
CA GLU A 265 -31.49 -37.42 -0.48
C GLU A 265 -30.85 -36.12 -0.98
N LEU A 266 -29.96 -36.22 -1.98
CA LEU A 266 -29.38 -35.07 -2.67
C LEU A 266 -30.43 -34.41 -3.57
N SER A 267 -31.09 -33.37 -3.05
CA SER A 267 -31.97 -32.48 -3.82
C SER A 267 -31.17 -31.72 -4.89
N ASN A 268 -31.09 -32.28 -6.10
CA ASN A 268 -30.45 -31.65 -7.26
C ASN A 268 -31.44 -30.76 -8.02
N ASP A 269 -31.97 -29.73 -7.34
CA ASP A 269 -32.88 -28.74 -7.95
C ASP A 269 -32.64 -27.33 -7.39
N THR A 270 -31.37 -26.89 -7.38
CA THR A 270 -31.05 -25.45 -7.31
C THR A 270 -31.14 -24.89 -8.72
N THR A 271 -32.37 -24.68 -9.20
CA THR A 271 -32.60 -23.71 -10.28
C THR A 271 -32.21 -22.34 -9.73
N PHE A 272 -31.22 -21.69 -10.34
CA PHE A 272 -30.94 -20.29 -10.04
C PHE A 272 -32.13 -19.48 -10.55
N GLU A 273 -32.89 -18.90 -9.62
CA GLU A 273 -33.93 -17.93 -9.95
C GLU A 273 -33.23 -16.59 -10.18
N ASP A 274 -33.15 -16.17 -11.45
CA ASP A 274 -32.71 -14.83 -11.83
C ASP A 274 -33.70 -13.81 -11.25
N VAL A 275 -33.40 -13.30 -10.05
CA VAL A 275 -34.11 -12.16 -9.48
C VAL A 275 -33.69 -10.91 -10.26
N GLU A 276 -34.49 -10.54 -11.25
CA GLU A 276 -34.31 -9.29 -12.01
C GLU A 276 -34.31 -8.10 -11.02
N PHE A 277 -33.26 -7.28 -11.09
CA PHE A 277 -33.07 -6.17 -10.16
C PHE A 277 -34.01 -5.01 -10.50
N GLU A 278 -35.21 -5.03 -9.94
CA GLU A 278 -36.17 -3.92 -10.04
C GLU A 278 -35.69 -2.71 -9.22
N ALA A 279 -34.98 -1.82 -9.92
CA ALA A 279 -34.34 -0.62 -9.38
C ALA A 279 -35.33 0.53 -9.08
N GLU A 280 -36.41 0.26 -8.34
CA GLU A 280 -37.46 1.27 -8.03
C GLU A 280 -37.57 1.64 -6.53
N GLU A 281 -37.00 0.87 -5.59
CA GLU A 281 -37.11 1.20 -4.15
C GLU A 281 -36.10 2.27 -3.64
N PHE A 282 -35.12 2.67 -4.46
CA PHE A 282 -34.05 3.61 -4.05
C PHE A 282 -34.10 4.99 -4.72
N VAL A 283 -35.30 5.58 -4.79
CA VAL A 283 -35.44 7.04 -4.95
C VAL A 283 -36.19 7.63 -3.76
N ARG A 284 -35.43 8.22 -2.83
CA ARG A 284 -35.98 9.25 -1.94
C ARG A 284 -36.02 10.56 -2.70
N ASP A 285 -37.20 11.02 -3.07
CA ASP A 285 -37.41 12.43 -3.40
C ASP A 285 -38.04 13.15 -2.19
N GLY A 286 -37.58 14.37 -1.92
CA GLY A 286 -37.96 15.13 -0.72
C GLY A 286 -38.94 16.23 -1.07
N GLY A 287 -40.21 16.09 -0.65
CA GLY A 287 -41.27 17.06 -0.95
C GLY A 287 -42.37 17.10 0.09
N THR A 288 -42.32 18.12 0.95
CA THR A 288 -43.33 18.55 1.93
C THR A 288 -44.77 18.58 1.41
N ASP A 289 -45.73 17.95 2.10
CA ASP A 289 -46.81 18.61 2.86
C ASP A 289 -47.82 17.61 3.48
N GLY A 290 -48.62 18.06 4.44
CA GLY A 290 -49.88 17.39 4.85
C GLY A 290 -49.85 16.60 6.15
N SER A 291 -50.20 17.29 7.25
CA SER A 291 -50.59 16.68 8.53
C SER A 291 -51.98 16.04 8.48
N ASP A 292 -52.19 14.92 9.19
CA ASP A 292 -53.45 14.63 9.88
C ASP A 292 -53.25 13.68 11.08
N GLU A 293 -54.17 13.73 12.03
CA GLU A 293 -54.00 13.31 13.44
C GLU A 293 -54.43 11.85 13.73
N MET A 294 -53.77 11.18 14.71
CA MET A 294 -54.37 10.87 16.05
C MET A 294 -53.41 10.07 16.97
N ILE A 295 -53.04 10.56 18.18
CA ILE A 295 -53.49 10.16 19.57
C ILE A 295 -53.50 8.62 19.80
N GLU A 296 -52.86 7.96 20.80
CA GLU A 296 -52.70 8.18 22.26
C GLU A 296 -51.27 7.78 22.76
N GLU A 297 -50.61 8.50 23.67
CA GLU A 297 -50.66 8.34 25.16
C GLU A 297 -50.43 6.88 25.65
N THR A 298 -49.47 6.51 26.52
CA THR A 298 -48.46 7.24 27.34
C THR A 298 -47.11 6.46 27.25
N SER A 299 -46.03 6.60 28.04
CA SER A 299 -45.71 7.22 29.35
C SER A 299 -44.20 7.58 29.43
N THR A 300 -43.80 8.26 30.51
CA THR A 300 -42.41 8.68 30.82
C THR A 300 -41.73 7.75 31.83
N GLU A 301 -40.43 7.46 31.66
CA GLU A 301 -39.49 7.23 32.77
C GLU A 301 -38.11 7.85 32.43
N GLU A 302 -37.42 8.39 33.44
CA GLU A 302 -36.33 9.39 33.29
C GLU A 302 -34.92 8.87 33.61
N GLY A 303 -33.93 9.33 32.83
CA GLY A 303 -32.51 9.46 33.26
C GLY A 303 -31.67 8.17 33.29
N PRO A 304 -30.33 8.26 33.44
CA PRO A 304 -29.52 9.42 33.85
C PRO A 304 -28.66 10.02 32.71
N GLY A 305 -28.09 11.23 32.80
CA GLY A 305 -28.02 12.13 33.95
C GLY A 305 -26.59 12.63 34.25
N PHE A 306 -25.83 13.08 33.26
CA PHE A 306 -24.51 13.70 33.46
C PHE A 306 -24.61 15.12 34.04
N GLY A 307 -24.96 15.20 35.32
CA GLY A 307 -25.17 16.48 36.02
C GLY A 307 -23.88 17.29 36.23
N VAL A 308 -24.10 18.60 36.43
CA VAL A 308 -23.34 19.66 37.16
C VAL A 308 -21.82 19.55 37.34
N LEU A 309 -21.26 18.38 37.67
CA LEU A 309 -19.83 18.12 37.83
C LEU A 309 -19.04 18.38 36.53
N ALA A 310 -19.61 18.10 35.35
CA ALA A 310 -18.96 18.39 34.07
C ALA A 310 -18.72 19.90 33.84
N ALA A 311 -19.65 20.76 34.29
CA ALA A 311 -19.52 22.21 34.20
C ALA A 311 -18.44 22.76 35.16
N LEU A 312 -18.29 22.16 36.34
CA LEU A 312 -17.22 22.50 37.29
C LEU A 312 -15.82 22.13 36.76
N ALA A 313 -15.69 20.99 36.07
CA ALA A 313 -14.42 20.58 35.45
C ALA A 313 -13.96 21.56 34.35
N ALA A 314 -14.89 22.05 33.51
CA ALA A 314 -14.59 23.04 32.47
C ALA A 314 -14.09 24.39 33.03
N LEU A 315 -14.70 24.87 34.12
CA LEU A 315 -14.28 26.10 34.81
C LEU A 315 -12.87 25.97 35.42
N LEU A 316 -12.54 24.84 36.03
CA LEU A 316 -11.21 24.58 36.57
C LEU A 316 -10.12 24.53 35.48
N ALA A 317 -10.40 23.88 34.35
CA ALA A 317 -9.46 23.83 33.22
C ALA A 317 -9.13 25.22 32.66
N THR A 318 -10.14 26.09 32.57
CA THR A 318 -9.98 27.46 32.04
C THR A 318 -9.14 28.33 32.99
N ALA A 319 -9.32 28.21 34.30
CA ALA A 319 -8.54 28.93 35.29
C ALA A 319 -7.04 28.53 35.29
N VAL A 320 -6.74 27.24 35.11
CA VAL A 320 -5.34 26.76 35.00
C VAL A 320 -4.67 27.24 33.71
N ALA A 321 -5.39 27.22 32.58
CA ALA A 321 -4.86 27.70 31.30
C ALA A 321 -4.54 29.21 31.31
N MET A 322 -5.33 30.02 32.01
CA MET A 322 -5.02 31.46 32.20
C MET A 322 -3.79 31.68 33.08
N ARG A 323 -3.60 30.86 34.12
CA ARG A 323 -2.44 30.98 35.02
C ARG A 323 -1.12 30.61 34.33
N LEU A 324 -1.12 29.57 33.49
CA LEU A 324 0.07 29.13 32.74
C LEU A 324 0.48 30.08 31.60
N ARG A 325 -0.40 31.01 31.18
CA ARG A 325 -0.10 32.05 30.18
C ARG A 325 0.38 33.38 30.79
N GLY A 326 0.47 33.48 32.12
CA GLY A 326 0.90 34.70 32.82
C GLY A 326 2.42 34.88 32.92
N ASP A 327 3.19 33.80 32.98
CA ASP A 327 4.62 33.81 33.35
C ASP A 327 5.58 33.84 32.15
N ASN A 328 5.21 34.51 31.04
CA ASN A 328 6.13 34.76 29.93
C ASN A 328 5.84 36.11 29.23
N ARG A 329 6.22 37.19 29.91
CA ARG A 329 6.44 38.54 29.36
C ARG A 329 7.60 39.20 30.09
#